data_AF-N8XPD0-F1
#
_entry.id   AF-N8XPD0-F1
#
_cell.length_a   1.000
_cell.length_b   1.000
_cell.length_c   1.000
_cell.angle_alpha   90.00
_cell.angle_beta   90.00
_cell.angle_gamma   90.00
#
_symmetry.space_group_name_H-M   'P 1'
#
loop_
_entity.id
_entity.type
_entity.pdbx_description
1 polymer ?
#
loop_
_entity_poly.entity_id
_entity_poly.type
_entity_poly.pdbx_seq_one_letter_code
_entity_poly.pdbx_strand_id
1 'polypeptide(L)'
;MTNLLSIIFLISTLTTVLLLIKPSLTIRNGHPALSRFRIFVYGLAITLISLALVGLSLPAKEQSLVKQNSKNEIEKVISEQETIDFRKKIESQHQNISDEDRPLFKWPQVNYNESIAKVSLADNRTILKAVGKPIADKEEGTNQNGEPLQSYWFSKNLINYLKLDLSREFIDVAWAFDAKDPTKATAVFEDGQRITRALLGGQAGIALYEYIAKGGKLDELHLDDGTVIRNARCGQSMCRYQIQRD
;
A
#
# COMPACT_ATOMS: atom_id res chain seq x y z
N MET A 1 -29.03 -22.40 -13.98
CA MET A 1 -29.00 -22.38 -15.46
C MET A 1 -27.62 -22.01 -16.02
N THR A 2 -26.83 -21.21 -15.31
CA THR A 2 -25.48 -20.75 -15.69
C THR A 2 -24.48 -21.87 -16.00
N ASN A 3 -24.52 -22.97 -15.22
CA ASN A 3 -23.61 -24.11 -15.43
C ASN A 3 -23.85 -24.83 -16.77
N LEU A 4 -25.11 -24.94 -17.22
CA LEU A 4 -25.43 -25.58 -18.51
C LEU A 4 -24.94 -24.72 -19.69
N LEU A 5 -25.15 -23.40 -19.61
CA LEU A 5 -24.73 -22.46 -20.66
C LEU A 5 -23.21 -22.35 -20.76
N SER A 6 -22.51 -22.38 -19.63
CA SER A 6 -21.03 -22.39 -19.61
C SER A 6 -20.46 -23.66 -20.22
N ILE A 7 -21.08 -24.82 -19.98
CA ILE A 7 -20.67 -26.10 -20.60
C ILE A 7 -20.92 -26.05 -22.12
N ILE A 8 -22.06 -25.50 -22.56
CA ILE A 8 -22.37 -25.34 -23.99
C ILE A 8 -21.34 -24.41 -24.67
N PHE A 9 -20.91 -23.34 -24.02
CA PHE A 9 -19.88 -22.43 -24.53
C PHE A 9 -18.51 -23.15 -24.70
N LEU A 10 -18.10 -23.94 -23.72
CA LEU A 10 -16.85 -24.71 -23.80
C LEU A 10 -16.91 -25.78 -24.89
N ILE A 11 -18.03 -26.47 -25.03
CA ILE A 11 -18.20 -27.47 -26.10
C ILE A 11 -18.19 -26.80 -27.48
N SER A 12 -18.88 -25.67 -27.64
CA SER A 12 -18.93 -24.93 -28.90
C SER A 12 -17.57 -24.40 -29.33
N THR A 13 -16.80 -23.84 -28.39
CA THR A 13 -15.44 -23.33 -28.66
C THR A 13 -14.50 -24.45 -29.04
N LEU A 14 -14.51 -25.57 -28.29
CA LEU A 14 -13.67 -26.73 -28.59
C LEU A 14 -14.02 -27.34 -29.96
N THR A 15 -15.31 -27.46 -30.28
CA THR A 15 -15.78 -27.97 -31.57
C THR A 15 -15.33 -27.07 -32.72
N THR A 16 -15.39 -25.75 -32.55
CA THR A 16 -14.93 -24.78 -33.55
C THR A 16 -13.43 -24.93 -33.82
N VAL A 17 -12.61 -25.06 -32.76
CA VAL A 17 -11.16 -25.25 -32.87
C VAL A 17 -10.84 -26.57 -33.60
N LEU A 18 -11.52 -27.66 -33.26
CA LEU A 18 -11.34 -28.95 -33.92
C LEU A 18 -11.69 -28.89 -35.42
N LEU A 19 -12.76 -28.19 -35.79
CA LEU A 19 -13.17 -28.02 -37.19
C LEU A 19 -12.24 -27.09 -37.97
N LEU A 20 -11.56 -26.14 -37.31
CA LEU A 20 -10.52 -25.32 -37.94
C LEU A 20 -9.25 -26.14 -38.26
N ILE A 21 -8.86 -27.03 -37.35
CA ILE A 21 -7.71 -27.92 -37.52
C ILE A 21 -8.01 -28.96 -38.62
N LYS A 22 -9.23 -29.51 -38.63
CA LYS A 22 -9.62 -30.58 -39.57
C LYS A 22 -10.97 -30.26 -40.26
N PRO A 23 -10.96 -29.40 -41.30
CA PRO A 23 -12.19 -28.99 -41.99
C PRO A 23 -12.94 -30.12 -42.69
N SER A 24 -12.26 -31.23 -43.00
CA SER A 24 -12.86 -32.42 -43.62
C SER A 24 -13.96 -33.07 -42.79
N LEU A 25 -14.02 -32.77 -41.48
CA LEU A 25 -15.10 -33.22 -40.59
C LEU A 25 -16.44 -32.51 -40.86
N THR A 26 -16.46 -31.48 -41.70
CA THR A 26 -17.69 -30.76 -42.11
C THR A 26 -18.34 -31.34 -43.38
N ILE A 27 -17.75 -32.38 -43.98
CA ILE A 27 -18.30 -33.04 -45.17
C ILE A 27 -19.54 -33.84 -44.75
N ARG A 28 -20.69 -33.50 -45.32
CA ARG A 28 -21.95 -34.21 -45.08
C ARG A 28 -22.73 -34.33 -46.38
N ASN A 29 -23.26 -35.53 -46.66
CA ASN A 29 -24.17 -35.81 -47.77
C ASN A 29 -23.74 -35.26 -49.14
N GLY A 30 -22.46 -35.44 -49.51
CA GLY A 30 -21.95 -35.04 -50.83
C GLY A 30 -21.64 -33.55 -50.99
N HIS A 31 -21.80 -32.74 -49.94
CA HIS A 31 -21.35 -31.35 -49.96
C HIS A 31 -19.84 -31.23 -49.63
N PRO A 32 -19.11 -30.33 -50.32
CA PRO A 32 -17.69 -30.12 -50.06
C PRO A 32 -17.45 -29.56 -48.65
N ALA A 33 -16.25 -29.81 -48.11
CA ALA A 33 -15.84 -29.29 -46.82
C ALA A 33 -15.97 -27.76 -46.77
N LEU A 34 -16.47 -27.24 -45.66
CA LEU A 34 -16.54 -25.80 -45.43
C LEU A 34 -15.12 -25.20 -45.40
N SER A 35 -14.97 -24.03 -46.00
CA SER A 35 -13.70 -23.30 -45.92
C SER A 35 -13.43 -22.89 -44.48
N ARG A 36 -12.14 -22.90 -44.08
CA ARG A 36 -11.70 -22.52 -42.72
C ARG A 36 -12.26 -21.15 -42.29
N PHE A 37 -12.34 -20.22 -43.23
CA PHE A 37 -12.92 -18.90 -43.01
C PHE A 37 -14.41 -18.96 -42.65
N ARG A 38 -15.21 -19.76 -43.36
CA ARG A 38 -16.64 -19.92 -43.03
C ARG A 38 -16.83 -20.60 -41.68
N ILE A 39 -16.01 -21.60 -41.35
CA ILE A 39 -16.02 -22.27 -40.04
C ILE A 39 -15.71 -21.26 -38.92
N PHE A 40 -14.72 -20.41 -39.13
CA PHE A 40 -14.37 -19.35 -38.18
C PHE A 40 -15.54 -18.37 -37.95
N VAL A 41 -16.17 -17.89 -39.03
CA VAL A 41 -17.29 -16.93 -38.94
C VAL A 41 -18.50 -17.54 -38.23
N TYR A 42 -18.87 -18.78 -38.55
CA TYR A 42 -19.98 -19.45 -37.88
C TYR A 42 -19.67 -19.77 -36.41
N GLY A 43 -18.45 -20.20 -36.10
CA GLY A 43 -18.02 -20.44 -34.73
C GLY A 43 -18.04 -19.17 -33.89
N LEU A 44 -17.57 -18.05 -34.45
CA LEU A 44 -17.56 -16.74 -33.79
C LEU A 44 -18.97 -16.18 -33.58
N ALA A 45 -19.88 -16.39 -34.53
CA ALA A 45 -21.28 -16.01 -34.36
C ALA A 45 -21.94 -16.79 -33.21
N ILE A 46 -21.70 -18.10 -33.12
CA ILE A 46 -22.27 -18.96 -32.07
C ILE A 46 -21.70 -18.60 -30.68
N THR A 47 -20.42 -18.26 -30.58
CA THR A 47 -19.81 -17.85 -29.30
C THR A 47 -20.33 -16.50 -28.83
N LEU A 48 -20.54 -15.53 -29.73
CA LEU A 48 -21.11 -14.22 -29.38
C LEU A 48 -22.57 -14.35 -28.91
N ILE A 49 -23.38 -15.18 -29.57
CA ILE A 49 -24.77 -15.45 -29.16
C ILE A 49 -24.79 -16.12 -27.77
N SER A 50 -23.88 -17.06 -27.52
CA SER A 50 -23.76 -17.75 -26.23
C SER A 50 -23.33 -16.79 -25.12
N LEU A 51 -22.42 -15.86 -25.40
CA LEU A 51 -21.95 -14.85 -24.44
C LEU A 51 -23.06 -13.84 -24.08
N ALA A 52 -23.86 -13.42 -25.07
CA ALA A 52 -25.00 -12.54 -24.86
C ALA A 52 -26.08 -13.19 -23.98
N LEU A 53 -26.33 -14.49 -24.14
CA LEU A 53 -27.28 -15.26 -23.32
C LEU A 53 -26.81 -15.46 -21.88
N VAL A 54 -25.49 -15.56 -21.64
CA VAL A 54 -24.92 -15.57 -20.28
C VAL A 54 -25.04 -14.18 -19.63
N GLY A 55 -24.87 -13.10 -20.39
CA GLY A 55 -25.03 -11.73 -19.89
C GLY A 55 -26.46 -11.34 -19.50
N LEU A 56 -27.47 -11.87 -20.19
CA LEU A 56 -28.89 -11.59 -19.95
C LEU A 56 -29.51 -12.38 -18.78
N SER A 57 -28.80 -13.36 -18.22
CA SER A 57 -29.30 -14.22 -17.13
C SER A 57 -28.71 -13.90 -15.74
N LEU A 58 -28.03 -12.76 -15.59
CA LEU A 58 -27.55 -12.28 -14.29
C LEU A 58 -28.67 -11.50 -13.55
N PRO A 59 -29.15 -11.97 -12.38
CA PRO A 59 -29.89 -11.10 -11.49
C PRO A 59 -28.95 -9.99 -11.00
N ALA A 60 -29.45 -8.77 -10.87
CA ALA A 60 -28.72 -7.52 -10.60
C ALA A 60 -27.99 -7.44 -9.24
N LYS A 61 -27.61 -8.56 -8.62
CA LYS A 61 -27.13 -8.60 -7.22
C LYS A 61 -25.71 -9.18 -7.04
N GLU A 62 -25.01 -9.53 -8.12
CA GLU A 62 -23.73 -10.26 -8.05
C GLU A 62 -22.55 -9.56 -8.76
N GLN A 63 -22.60 -8.23 -8.91
CA GLN A 63 -21.47 -7.44 -9.42
C GLN A 63 -20.40 -7.07 -8.36
N SER A 64 -20.56 -7.45 -7.08
CA SER A 64 -19.62 -7.07 -6.02
C SER A 64 -18.47 -8.06 -5.79
N LEU A 65 -18.59 -9.34 -6.17
CA LEU A 65 -17.64 -10.38 -5.72
C LEU A 65 -16.48 -10.68 -6.69
N VAL A 66 -16.66 -10.46 -8.00
CA VAL A 66 -15.58 -10.72 -8.99
C VAL A 66 -14.63 -9.51 -9.12
N LYS A 67 -15.11 -8.29 -8.83
CA LYS A 67 -14.27 -7.08 -8.84
C LYS A 67 -13.37 -6.96 -7.60
N GLN A 68 -13.63 -7.75 -6.56
CA GLN A 68 -12.90 -7.70 -5.29
C GLN A 68 -11.68 -8.63 -5.27
N ASN A 69 -11.73 -9.79 -5.93
CA ASN A 69 -10.57 -10.70 -5.98
C ASN A 69 -9.46 -10.24 -6.94
N SER A 70 -9.80 -9.69 -8.11
CA SER A 70 -8.79 -9.13 -9.02
C SER A 70 -8.16 -7.84 -8.49
N LYS A 71 -8.92 -7.03 -7.75
CA LYS A 71 -8.41 -5.79 -7.14
C LYS A 71 -7.49 -6.09 -5.96
N ASN A 72 -7.81 -7.10 -5.14
CA ASN A 72 -6.98 -7.52 -4.00
C ASN A 72 -5.65 -8.16 -4.42
N GLU A 73 -5.59 -8.93 -5.52
CA GLU A 73 -4.30 -9.47 -6.02
C GLU A 73 -3.45 -8.38 -6.70
N ILE A 74 -4.06 -7.46 -7.45
CA ILE A 74 -3.33 -6.38 -8.12
C ILE A 74 -2.86 -5.33 -7.09
N GLU A 75 -3.65 -4.96 -6.08
CA GLU A 75 -3.20 -4.09 -4.97
C GLU A 75 -2.11 -4.77 -4.14
N LYS A 76 -2.19 -6.10 -3.91
CA LYS A 76 -1.16 -6.81 -3.15
C LYS A 76 0.18 -6.83 -3.88
N VAL A 77 0.18 -7.11 -5.19
CA VAL A 77 1.39 -7.15 -6.04
C VAL A 77 1.98 -5.74 -6.25
N ILE A 78 1.16 -4.69 -6.41
CA ILE A 78 1.63 -3.30 -6.46
C ILE A 78 2.25 -2.89 -5.11
N SER A 79 1.64 -3.29 -3.99
CA SER A 79 2.17 -2.98 -2.65
C SER A 79 3.47 -3.70 -2.33
N GLU A 80 3.65 -4.95 -2.80
CA GLU A 80 4.89 -5.70 -2.61
C GLU A 80 6.02 -5.13 -3.47
N GLN A 81 5.74 -4.75 -4.72
CA GLN A 81 6.75 -4.16 -5.61
C GLN A 81 7.22 -2.78 -5.13
N GLU A 82 6.32 -1.90 -4.71
CA GLU A 82 6.67 -0.60 -4.10
C GLU A 82 7.51 -0.77 -2.83
N THR A 83 7.20 -1.76 -2.00
CA THR A 83 7.98 -2.08 -0.80
C THR A 83 9.37 -2.61 -1.14
N ILE A 84 9.47 -3.47 -2.15
CA ILE A 84 10.74 -4.02 -2.64
C ILE A 84 11.60 -2.89 -3.20
N ASP A 85 11.04 -1.99 -4.00
CA ASP A 85 11.79 -0.90 -4.62
C ASP A 85 12.19 0.17 -3.60
N PHE A 86 11.34 0.44 -2.60
CA PHE A 86 11.69 1.24 -1.43
C PHE A 86 12.83 0.60 -0.61
N ARG A 87 12.74 -0.71 -0.35
CA ARG A 87 13.77 -1.45 0.39
C ARG A 87 15.10 -1.41 -0.36
N LYS A 88 15.11 -1.61 -1.67
CA LYS A 88 16.31 -1.46 -2.51
C LYS A 88 16.89 -0.04 -2.42
N LYS A 89 16.04 0.99 -2.41
CA LYS A 89 16.47 2.39 -2.30
C LYS A 89 17.14 2.66 -0.95
N ILE A 90 16.55 2.17 0.14
CA ILE A 90 17.16 2.21 1.48
C ILE A 90 18.46 1.40 1.55
N GLU A 91 18.48 0.19 0.98
CA GLU A 91 19.67 -0.66 0.91
C GLU A 91 20.81 0.02 0.15
N SER A 92 20.50 0.73 -0.94
CA SER A 92 21.48 1.48 -1.72
C SER A 92 22.09 2.68 -0.98
N GLN A 93 21.39 3.20 0.03
CA GLN A 93 21.83 4.34 0.84
C GLN A 93 22.52 3.92 2.15
N HIS A 94 22.83 2.63 2.35
CA HIS A 94 23.39 2.12 3.61
C HIS A 94 24.78 2.68 3.94
N GLN A 95 24.91 3.21 5.16
CA GLN A 95 26.17 3.37 5.88
C GLN A 95 26.29 2.27 6.95
N ASN A 96 27.52 1.85 7.28
CA ASN A 96 27.78 0.93 8.39
C ASN A 96 27.33 1.56 9.73
N ILE A 97 26.36 0.95 10.40
CA ILE A 97 25.81 1.41 11.67
C ILE A 97 26.45 0.62 12.83
N SER A 98 26.85 1.30 13.90
CA SER A 98 27.20 0.67 15.17
C SER A 98 25.93 0.14 15.84
N ASP A 99 25.91 -1.11 16.27
CA ASP A 99 24.83 -1.73 17.07
C ASP A 99 24.45 -0.92 18.33
N GLU A 100 25.30 0.03 18.73
CA GLU A 100 25.10 0.92 19.87
C GLU A 100 24.00 1.97 19.67
N ASP A 101 23.67 2.37 18.43
CA ASP A 101 22.72 3.46 18.17
C ASP A 101 21.37 2.96 17.64
N ARG A 102 20.75 2.04 18.38
CA ARG A 102 19.39 1.53 18.13
C ARG A 102 18.57 1.43 19.42
N PRO A 103 17.24 1.27 19.34
CA PRO A 103 16.42 1.01 20.52
C PRO A 103 16.87 -0.26 21.25
N LEU A 104 17.13 -0.15 22.56
CA LEU A 104 17.62 -1.26 23.40
C LEU A 104 16.47 -2.02 24.11
N PHE A 105 15.36 -2.26 23.40
CA PHE A 105 14.23 -3.06 23.87
C PHE A 105 13.53 -3.72 22.68
N LYS A 106 12.60 -4.65 22.94
CA LYS A 106 11.81 -5.27 21.86
C LYS A 106 10.65 -4.35 21.45
N TRP A 107 10.82 -3.62 20.35
CA TRP A 107 9.78 -2.74 19.80
C TRP A 107 8.64 -3.54 19.13
N PRO A 108 7.41 -2.97 19.08
CA PRO A 108 6.28 -3.60 18.43
C PRO A 108 6.52 -3.77 16.93
N GLN A 109 6.20 -4.96 16.42
CA GLN A 109 6.25 -5.26 15.00
C GLN A 109 5.04 -4.65 14.29
N VAL A 110 5.19 -4.41 12.99
CA VAL A 110 4.12 -3.83 12.19
C VAL A 110 2.97 -4.82 12.01
N ASN A 111 1.73 -4.38 12.29
CA ASN A 111 0.54 -5.10 11.86
C ASN A 111 0.23 -4.79 10.38
N TYR A 112 0.60 -5.71 9.48
CA TYR A 112 0.36 -5.61 8.04
C TYR A 112 -1.10 -5.82 7.64
N ASN A 113 -1.96 -6.33 8.54
CA ASN A 113 -3.37 -6.59 8.25
C ASN A 113 -4.26 -5.34 8.40
N GLU A 114 -3.75 -4.29 9.04
CA GLU A 114 -4.44 -3.02 9.18
C GLU A 114 -4.04 -2.11 8.02
N SER A 115 -4.98 -1.66 7.19
CA SER A 115 -4.69 -0.61 6.21
C SER A 115 -4.89 0.77 6.84
N ILE A 116 -3.90 1.65 6.68
CA ILE A 116 -3.97 3.05 7.12
C ILE A 116 -3.92 3.92 5.87
N ALA A 117 -4.97 4.72 5.66
CA ALA A 117 -5.04 5.64 4.54
C ALA A 117 -4.03 6.79 4.71
N LYS A 118 -3.33 7.13 3.62
CA LYS A 118 -2.44 8.30 3.59
C LYS A 118 -3.26 9.58 3.78
N VAL A 119 -2.83 10.45 4.70
CA VAL A 119 -3.44 11.77 4.90
C VAL A 119 -2.79 12.81 4.00
N SER A 120 -3.50 13.89 3.72
CA SER A 120 -2.90 15.03 3.02
C SER A 120 -1.83 15.67 3.90
N LEU A 121 -0.63 15.84 3.34
CA LEU A 121 0.48 16.51 4.02
C LEU A 121 0.24 18.00 4.22
N ALA A 122 -0.67 18.61 3.45
CA ALA A 122 -1.03 20.03 3.58
C ALA A 122 -2.08 20.31 4.67
N ASP A 123 -2.83 19.28 5.10
CA ASP A 123 -3.90 19.44 6.09
C ASP A 123 -3.46 19.06 7.50
N ASN A 124 -3.00 20.06 8.25
CA ASN A 124 -2.62 19.92 9.66
C ASN A 124 -3.72 19.27 10.52
N ARG A 125 -5.01 19.54 10.26
CA ARG A 125 -6.09 18.99 11.06
C ARG A 125 -6.20 17.49 10.87
N THR A 126 -6.06 17.01 9.65
CA THR A 126 -6.15 15.58 9.34
C THR A 126 -4.91 14.83 9.84
N ILE A 127 -3.72 15.45 9.75
CA ILE A 127 -2.49 14.91 10.35
C ILE A 127 -2.62 14.71 11.85
N LEU A 128 -3.08 15.74 12.58
CA LEU A 128 -3.22 15.66 14.04
C LEU A 128 -4.25 14.60 14.45
N LYS A 129 -5.34 14.45 13.68
CA LYS A 129 -6.35 13.40 13.91
C LYS A 129 -5.80 11.99 13.68
N ALA A 130 -4.87 11.81 12.73
CA ALA A 130 -4.32 10.51 12.41
C ALA A 130 -3.48 9.89 13.54
N VAL A 131 -3.00 10.70 14.49
CA VAL A 131 -2.36 10.18 15.71
C VAL A 131 -3.34 9.36 16.55
N GLY A 132 -4.64 9.68 16.50
CA GLY A 132 -5.67 8.96 17.25
C GLY A 132 -5.61 9.19 18.77
N LYS A 133 -4.90 10.23 19.22
CA LYS A 133 -4.78 10.65 20.62
C LYS A 133 -5.12 12.13 20.79
N PRO A 134 -5.64 12.54 21.96
CA PRO A 134 -5.81 13.95 22.25
C PRO A 134 -4.46 14.65 22.32
N ILE A 135 -4.43 15.92 21.92
CA ILE A 135 -3.28 16.80 22.10
C ILE A 135 -3.20 17.13 23.60
N ALA A 136 -2.05 16.85 24.20
CA ALA A 136 -1.77 17.11 25.61
C ALA A 136 -1.25 18.54 25.83
N ASP A 137 -0.48 19.06 24.87
CA ASP A 137 0.04 20.42 24.90
C ASP A 137 0.36 20.94 23.49
N LYS A 138 0.47 22.27 23.34
CA LYS A 138 0.87 22.92 22.10
C LYS A 138 1.73 24.15 22.36
N GLU A 139 2.75 24.34 21.54
CA GLU A 139 3.70 25.44 21.67
C GLU A 139 3.95 26.10 20.32
N GLU A 140 3.98 27.42 20.29
CA GLU A 140 4.42 28.18 19.12
C GLU A 140 5.94 28.31 19.14
N GLY A 141 6.57 28.23 17.98
CA GLY A 141 8.02 28.37 17.87
C GLY A 141 8.45 28.74 16.47
N THR A 142 9.76 28.68 16.24
CA THR A 142 10.37 28.84 14.91
C THR A 142 11.35 27.72 14.65
N ASN A 143 11.42 27.24 13.41
CA ASN A 143 12.44 26.27 13.01
C ASN A 143 13.82 26.93 12.87
N GLN A 144 14.82 26.15 12.44
CA GLN A 144 16.21 26.62 12.27
C GLN A 144 16.35 27.73 11.22
N ASN A 145 15.39 27.85 10.29
CA ASN A 145 15.37 28.87 9.25
C ASN A 145 14.55 30.11 9.65
N GLY A 146 14.02 30.15 10.88
CA GLY A 146 13.15 31.22 11.35
C GLY A 146 11.69 31.09 10.88
N GLU A 147 11.32 29.98 10.25
CA GLU A 147 9.95 29.72 9.82
C GLU A 147 9.05 29.44 11.03
N PRO A 148 7.88 30.07 11.16
CA PRO A 148 6.92 29.75 12.21
C PRO A 148 6.50 28.28 12.17
N LEU A 149 6.54 27.62 13.33
CA LEU A 149 6.06 26.26 13.52
C LEU A 149 5.12 26.20 14.72
N GLN A 150 4.26 25.18 14.71
CA GLN A 150 3.47 24.79 15.87
C GLN A 150 3.87 23.37 16.30
N SER A 151 4.34 23.24 17.53
CA SER A 151 4.62 21.96 18.18
C SER A 151 3.36 21.44 18.85
N TYR A 152 3.10 20.14 18.69
CA TYR A 152 2.00 19.42 19.31
C TYR A 152 2.53 18.21 20.06
N TRP A 153 2.23 18.16 21.35
CA TRP A 153 2.63 17.08 22.24
C TRP A 153 1.43 16.18 22.53
N PHE A 154 1.63 14.87 22.44
CA PHE A 154 0.57 13.88 22.68
C PHE A 154 0.69 13.17 24.03
N SER A 155 1.61 13.65 24.88
CA SER A 155 1.88 13.14 26.21
C SER A 155 2.38 14.26 27.10
N LYS A 156 1.99 14.25 28.38
CA LYS A 156 2.60 15.11 29.42
C LYS A 156 3.90 14.52 29.98
N ASN A 157 4.21 13.26 29.65
CA ASN A 157 5.43 12.60 30.07
C ASN A 157 6.56 12.91 29.09
N LEU A 158 7.53 13.73 29.53
CA LEU A 158 8.66 14.15 28.70
C LEU A 158 9.70 13.05 28.44
N ILE A 159 9.56 11.89 29.09
CA ILE A 159 10.42 10.72 28.86
C ILE A 159 9.84 9.83 27.75
N ASN A 160 8.49 9.73 27.70
CA ASN A 160 7.77 8.87 26.77
C ASN A 160 6.68 9.71 26.08
N TYR A 161 6.98 10.20 24.88
CA TYR A 161 6.09 11.08 24.14
C TYR A 161 6.19 10.90 22.62
N LEU A 162 5.12 11.28 21.94
CA LEU A 162 5.12 11.66 20.52
C LEU A 162 4.96 13.18 20.43
N LYS A 163 5.74 13.80 19.56
CA LYS A 163 5.68 15.21 19.20
C LYS A 163 5.62 15.36 17.69
N LEU A 164 4.78 16.28 17.24
CA LEU A 164 4.73 16.74 15.85
C LEU A 164 5.03 18.24 15.81
N ASP A 165 6.02 18.66 15.04
CA ASP A 165 6.20 20.07 14.70
C ASP A 165 5.69 20.29 13.28
N LEU A 166 4.72 21.19 13.13
CA LEU A 166 4.08 21.48 11.85
C LEU A 166 4.42 22.91 11.44
N SER A 167 5.16 23.08 10.35
CA SER A 167 5.40 24.36 9.68
C SER A 167 4.80 24.35 8.27
N ARG A 168 4.94 25.41 7.47
CA ARG A 168 4.54 25.37 6.06
C ARG A 168 5.48 24.51 5.24
N GLU A 169 6.78 24.55 5.54
CA GLU A 169 7.82 23.83 4.79
C GLU A 169 8.03 22.39 5.26
N PHE A 170 7.72 22.06 6.52
CA PHE A 170 8.07 20.75 7.08
C PHE A 170 7.04 20.17 8.05
N ILE A 171 7.10 18.84 8.17
CA ILE A 171 6.50 18.05 9.25
C ILE A 171 7.63 17.32 9.95
N ASP A 172 7.96 17.71 11.18
CA ASP A 172 8.88 16.95 12.01
C ASP A 172 8.10 15.98 12.89
N VAL A 173 8.47 14.71 12.83
CA VAL A 173 7.93 13.66 13.67
C VAL A 173 9.01 13.19 14.60
N ALA A 174 8.76 13.22 15.89
CA ALA A 174 9.70 12.72 16.90
C ALA A 174 8.97 11.98 18.00
N TRP A 175 9.46 10.80 18.36
CA TRP A 175 8.99 10.10 19.54
C TRP A 175 10.15 9.66 20.42
N ALA A 176 10.06 10.04 21.70
CA ALA A 176 11.03 9.69 22.72
C ALA A 176 10.50 8.56 23.60
N PHE A 177 11.39 7.70 24.07
CA PHE A 177 11.03 6.52 24.84
C PHE A 177 12.12 6.17 25.85
N ASP A 178 11.72 5.49 26.92
CA ASP A 178 12.64 4.88 27.88
C ASP A 178 12.62 3.37 27.72
N ALA A 179 13.73 2.80 27.24
CA ALA A 179 13.90 1.35 27.09
C ALA A 179 13.80 0.60 28.44
N LYS A 180 13.98 1.29 29.58
CA LYS A 180 13.80 0.72 30.92
C LYS A 180 12.33 0.58 31.34
N ASP A 181 11.41 1.21 30.61
CA ASP A 181 9.96 1.04 30.77
C ASP A 181 9.34 0.53 29.44
N PRO A 182 9.47 -0.78 29.14
CA PRO A 182 9.02 -1.34 27.88
C PRO A 182 7.53 -1.10 27.59
N THR A 183 6.69 -1.01 28.63
CA THR A 183 5.25 -0.78 28.45
C THR A 183 4.99 0.60 27.88
N LYS A 184 5.62 1.64 28.45
CA LYS A 184 5.48 3.01 27.92
C LYS A 184 6.21 3.18 26.59
N ALA A 185 7.37 2.54 26.42
CA ALA A 185 8.10 2.56 25.16
C ALA A 185 7.28 1.94 24.02
N THR A 186 6.66 0.78 24.22
CA THR A 186 5.78 0.14 23.23
C THR A 186 4.63 1.06 22.83
N ALA A 187 3.95 1.69 23.80
CA ALA A 187 2.83 2.58 23.50
C ALA A 187 3.24 3.77 22.62
N VAL A 188 4.44 4.32 22.84
CA VAL A 188 4.97 5.42 22.03
C VAL A 188 5.40 4.94 20.64
N PHE A 189 5.95 3.73 20.52
CA PHE A 189 6.28 3.15 19.22
C PHE A 189 5.03 2.85 18.38
N GLU A 190 3.93 2.40 19.00
CA GLU A 190 2.65 2.24 18.30
C GLU A 190 2.12 3.58 17.77
N ASP A 191 2.27 4.67 18.52
CA ASP A 191 1.93 6.01 18.06
C ASP A 191 2.81 6.45 16.88
N GLY A 192 4.13 6.26 17.00
CA GLY A 192 5.11 6.55 15.96
C GLY A 192 4.82 5.77 14.67
N GLN A 193 4.53 4.48 14.80
CA GLN A 193 4.14 3.63 13.68
C GLN A 193 2.86 4.12 13.01
N ARG A 194 1.81 4.44 13.81
CA ARG A 194 0.52 4.91 13.28
C ARG A 194 0.69 6.20 12.49
N ILE A 195 1.38 7.20 13.05
CA ILE A 195 1.55 8.49 12.38
C ILE A 195 2.45 8.38 11.15
N THR A 196 3.51 7.56 11.20
CA THR A 196 4.39 7.31 10.05
C THR A 196 3.61 6.74 8.87
N ARG A 197 2.75 5.76 9.14
CA ARG A 197 1.89 5.12 8.14
C ARG A 197 0.81 6.05 7.62
N ALA A 198 0.26 6.92 8.47
CA ALA A 198 -0.71 7.91 8.03
C ALA A 198 -0.06 8.96 7.12
N LEU A 199 1.16 9.41 7.42
CA LEU A 199 1.84 10.44 6.64
C LEU A 199 2.36 9.94 5.30
N LEU A 200 2.90 8.72 5.27
CA LEU A 200 3.57 8.17 4.09
C LEU A 200 2.69 7.18 3.31
N GLY A 201 1.55 6.78 3.88
CA GLY A 201 0.74 5.68 3.38
C GLY A 201 1.22 4.33 3.89
N GLY A 202 0.50 3.28 3.50
CA GLY A 202 0.68 1.92 4.02
C GLY A 202 2.11 1.42 3.92
N GLN A 203 2.57 1.12 2.70
CA GLN A 203 3.85 0.42 2.53
C GLN A 203 5.08 1.28 2.80
N ALA A 204 5.14 2.49 2.25
CA ALA A 204 6.26 3.40 2.48
C ALA A 204 6.41 3.74 3.97
N GLY A 205 5.30 3.96 4.68
CA GLY A 205 5.34 4.22 6.12
C GLY A 205 5.75 3.01 6.96
N ILE A 206 5.32 1.81 6.58
CA ILE A 206 5.76 0.56 7.20
C ILE A 206 7.27 0.39 7.03
N ALA A 207 7.75 0.51 5.79
CA ALA A 207 9.14 0.25 5.48
C ALA A 207 10.07 1.28 6.11
N LEU A 208 9.70 2.57 6.15
CA LEU A 208 10.47 3.58 6.87
C LEU A 208 10.55 3.26 8.36
N TYR A 209 9.40 2.99 9.01
CA TYR A 209 9.34 2.69 10.44
C TYR A 209 10.22 1.49 10.80
N GLU A 210 10.09 0.38 10.06
CA GLU A 210 10.87 -0.82 10.34
C GLU A 210 12.36 -0.61 10.15
N TYR A 211 12.73 0.17 9.13
CA TYR A 211 14.12 0.47 8.85
C TYR A 211 14.74 1.26 10.00
N ILE A 212 14.13 2.38 10.42
CA ILE A 212 14.69 3.18 11.49
C ILE A 212 14.64 2.46 12.84
N ALA A 213 13.58 1.69 13.13
CA ALA A 213 13.45 0.94 14.38
C ALA A 213 14.55 -0.13 14.54
N LYS A 214 15.10 -0.66 13.43
CA LYS A 214 16.25 -1.57 13.43
C LYS A 214 17.60 -0.85 13.62
N GLY A 215 17.61 0.47 13.79
CA GLY A 215 18.80 1.31 13.89
C GLY A 215 19.21 1.98 12.57
N GLY A 216 18.41 1.80 11.51
CA GLY A 216 18.65 2.42 10.21
C GLY A 216 18.70 3.95 10.28
N LYS A 217 19.51 4.56 9.42
CA LYS A 217 19.65 6.02 9.27
C LYS A 217 19.55 6.41 7.81
N LEU A 218 18.71 7.39 7.51
CA LEU A 218 18.56 7.99 6.18
C LEU A 218 18.70 9.49 6.28
N ASP A 219 19.65 10.03 5.54
CA ASP A 219 19.80 11.47 5.42
C ASP A 219 18.67 12.06 4.56
N GLU A 220 18.37 11.41 3.43
CA GLU A 220 17.35 11.87 2.50
C GLU A 220 16.77 10.70 1.67
N LEU A 221 15.45 10.68 1.49
CA LEU A 221 14.72 9.70 0.70
C LEU A 221 13.61 10.38 -0.09
N HIS A 222 13.60 10.14 -1.40
CA HIS A 222 12.56 10.63 -2.31
C HIS A 222 11.55 9.52 -2.59
N LEU A 223 10.26 9.81 -2.46
CA LEU A 223 9.18 8.90 -2.86
C LEU A 223 8.70 9.24 -4.28
N ASP A 224 8.03 8.28 -4.92
CA ASP A 224 7.56 8.42 -6.31
C ASP A 224 6.47 9.49 -6.46
N ASP A 225 5.78 9.83 -5.37
CA ASP A 225 4.78 10.91 -5.32
C ASP A 225 5.38 12.30 -5.06
N GLY A 226 6.71 12.42 -5.06
CA GLY A 226 7.43 13.67 -4.81
C GLY A 226 7.72 13.97 -3.34
N THR A 227 7.18 13.17 -2.40
CA THR A 227 7.45 13.35 -0.96
C THR A 227 8.95 13.16 -0.69
N VAL A 228 9.58 14.14 -0.02
CA VAL A 228 10.97 14.03 0.44
C VAL A 228 11.00 13.85 1.95
N ILE A 229 11.66 12.78 2.40
CA ILE A 229 11.89 12.47 3.81
C ILE A 229 13.36 12.74 4.13
N ARG A 230 13.64 13.42 5.23
CA ARG A 230 15.00 13.77 5.68
C ARG A 230 15.26 13.30 7.11
N ASN A 231 16.53 13.09 7.43
CA ASN A 231 17.03 12.88 8.80
C ASN A 231 16.30 11.75 9.56
N ALA A 232 15.89 10.69 8.87
CA ALA A 232 15.14 9.59 9.46
C ALA A 232 16.04 8.62 10.22
N ARG A 233 15.83 8.45 11.52
CA ARG A 233 16.64 7.57 12.38
C ARG A 233 15.96 7.22 13.69
N CYS A 234 16.33 6.10 14.29
CA CYS A 234 16.11 5.82 15.70
C CYS A 234 17.44 5.54 16.40
N GLY A 235 17.67 6.22 17.52
CA GLY A 235 18.75 5.91 18.46
C GLY A 235 18.22 5.18 19.69
N GLN A 236 18.96 5.26 20.80
CA GLN A 236 18.64 4.55 22.05
C GLN A 236 17.39 5.05 22.76
N SER A 237 17.00 6.31 22.59
CA SER A 237 15.90 6.95 23.33
C SER A 237 14.95 7.79 22.48
N MET A 238 15.21 7.90 21.18
CA MET A 238 14.39 8.71 20.29
C MET A 238 14.46 8.22 18.86
N CYS A 239 13.30 8.25 18.21
CA CYS A 239 13.15 8.14 16.77
C CYS A 239 12.64 9.47 16.21
N ARG A 240 13.10 9.81 15.01
CA ARG A 240 12.64 11.02 14.33
C ARG A 240 12.83 10.95 12.82
N TYR A 241 12.07 11.75 12.11
CA TYR A 241 12.26 12.07 10.70
C TYR A 241 11.54 13.38 10.37
N GLN A 242 11.88 13.95 9.23
CA GLN A 242 11.26 15.16 8.70
C GLN A 242 10.66 14.86 7.34
N ILE A 243 9.48 15.40 7.04
CA ILE A 243 8.89 15.41 5.69
C ILE A 243 8.92 16.84 5.17
N GLN A 244 9.45 17.03 3.97
CA GLN A 244 9.36 18.30 3.24
C GLN A 244 7.96 18.46 2.63
N ARG A 245 7.39 19.64 2.80
CA ARG A 245 6.12 20.09 2.21
C ARG A 245 6.42 20.96 0.99
N ASP A 246 5.57 20.83 -0.02
CA ASP A 246 5.55 21.66 -1.22
C ASP A 246 4.65 22.89 -1.04
#